data_AF-A0ABD1Q5P8-F1
#
_entry.id   AF-A0ABD1Q5P8-F1
#
_cell.length_a   1.000
_cell.length_b   1.000
_cell.length_c   1.000
_cell.angle_alpha   90.00
_cell.angle_beta   90.00
_cell.angle_gamma   90.00
#
_symmetry.space_group_name_H-M   'P 1'
#
loop_
_entity.id
_entity.type
_entity.pdbx_description
1 polymer ?
#
loop_
_entity_poly.entity_id
_entity_poly.type
_entity_poly.pdbx_seq_one_letter_code
_entity_poly.pdbx_strand_id
1 'polypeptide(L)'
;MAVSSTFAGAKIETLLVSNTTSSSMSMSASASPATIGLLCKPAAAVARAKRGHLIKNKRSNSRIISCEVASDTFVQTMGDKVDTTNVAAASSLSALELLKTSAADRYTKERSSIVVIGLSFHTTPVEMREKLAIPEAEWPRAIGDLCGLNHIEEAAVLSTCNRMEIYVVALSRHRGIKEVTEWMSKTSGIPVSEICQHRFLLHDKDATQHLFEVSAGLDSLVLGEGQILAQVKQVVKVGQGVVGFGRNISGLFKHAITVGKRVRTETNIAAGAVSVSSAAVELALMKLPESSHATARMLVIGAGKMGKLVIKHLVAKGCTKMVVVNRSEERVAAIREEIKDVEIIYKPLEEMLYCAAEADVVFTSTASETPLFFKEHATDLPPVCENFGGLRLFIDISVPRNVGSCVNDLETARVYNVDDLKEVVAANKEDRLRKAMEAQAIIGEESKQFEAWRDSLETVPTIKKLRAYAERIRTVELEKCLSKMGDDIPKKTRKAVDDLSRGIVNKILHGPMQHLRCDGSDSRTLSETLENMHALNRMFSLETEISVLEQKIRSKVEQNQK
;
A
#
# COMPACT_ATOMS: atom_id res chain seq x y z
N MET A 1 -39.29 -23.76 31.07
CA MET A 1 -40.09 -24.81 30.40
C MET A 1 -39.25 -25.35 29.26
N ALA A 2 -39.07 -26.68 29.23
CA ALA A 2 -38.41 -27.48 28.19
C ALA A 2 -39.08 -27.25 26.81
N VAL A 3 -38.51 -27.56 25.63
CA VAL A 3 -38.09 -28.88 25.08
C VAL A 3 -37.18 -28.61 23.85
N SER A 4 -35.91 -29.03 23.80
CA SER A 4 -35.33 -30.22 23.14
C SER A 4 -35.98 -30.72 21.82
N SER A 5 -35.19 -30.80 20.74
CA SER A 5 -35.16 -31.99 19.86
C SER A 5 -33.92 -32.02 18.95
N THR A 6 -33.08 -33.00 19.23
CA THR A 6 -32.05 -33.62 18.38
C THR A 6 -32.69 -34.43 17.23
N PHE A 7 -32.02 -34.53 16.08
CA PHE A 7 -32.11 -35.72 15.23
C PHE A 7 -30.76 -36.02 14.56
N ALA A 8 -30.35 -37.28 14.67
CA ALA A 8 -29.13 -37.87 14.15
C ALA A 8 -29.43 -38.77 12.95
N GLY A 9 -28.49 -38.81 11.99
CA GLY A 9 -27.95 -40.03 11.36
C GLY A 9 -28.83 -40.91 10.46
N ALA A 10 -28.41 -41.08 9.22
CA ALA A 10 -28.52 -42.36 8.50
C ALA A 10 -27.34 -42.54 7.52
N LYS A 11 -26.62 -43.66 7.67
CA LYS A 11 -25.63 -44.23 6.75
C LYS A 11 -26.36 -44.99 5.63
N ILE A 12 -25.79 -45.01 4.42
CA ILE A 12 -25.93 -46.13 3.47
C ILE A 12 -24.55 -46.47 2.90
N GLU A 13 -24.31 -47.77 2.81
CA GLU A 13 -23.07 -48.49 2.52
C GLU A 13 -23.11 -49.08 1.09
N THR A 14 -21.94 -49.13 0.44
CA THR A 14 -21.39 -50.26 -0.37
C THR A 14 -21.87 -50.55 -1.81
N LEU A 15 -20.91 -50.48 -2.75
CA LEU A 15 -20.57 -51.47 -3.81
C LEU A 15 -19.24 -50.99 -4.48
N LEU A 16 -18.05 -51.54 -4.17
CA LEU A 16 -17.38 -52.70 -4.83
C LEU A 16 -17.36 -52.55 -6.37
N VAL A 17 -16.25 -52.55 -7.13
CA VAL A 17 -15.06 -53.43 -7.13
C VAL A 17 -13.89 -52.75 -7.89
N SER A 18 -12.70 -52.96 -7.35
CA SER A 18 -11.35 -52.73 -7.91
C SER A 18 -11.01 -53.65 -9.09
N ASN A 19 -10.29 -53.15 -10.10
CA ASN A 19 -9.44 -54.00 -10.94
C ASN A 19 -8.08 -53.34 -11.17
N THR A 20 -7.07 -53.88 -10.51
CA THR A 20 -5.64 -53.69 -10.76
C THR A 20 -5.16 -54.76 -11.73
N THR A 21 -4.43 -54.39 -12.77
CA THR A 21 -3.47 -55.30 -13.43
C THR A 21 -2.19 -54.57 -13.76
N SER A 22 -1.12 -55.10 -13.18
CA SER A 22 0.29 -54.86 -13.48
C SER A 22 0.71 -55.49 -14.81
N SER A 23 1.59 -54.84 -15.56
CA SER A 23 2.58 -55.55 -16.38
C SER A 23 3.82 -54.68 -16.61
N SER A 24 4.96 -55.28 -16.29
CA SER A 24 6.32 -54.84 -16.60
C SER A 24 6.91 -55.83 -17.62
N MET A 25 7.50 -55.37 -18.72
CA MET A 25 8.73 -55.93 -19.33
C MET A 25 9.20 -55.12 -20.56
N SER A 26 10.33 -54.44 -20.37
CA SER A 26 11.53 -54.18 -21.20
C SER A 26 11.60 -54.34 -22.75
N MET A 27 12.28 -53.32 -23.34
CA MET A 27 13.20 -53.28 -24.52
C MET A 27 12.57 -53.36 -25.93
N SER A 28 12.91 -52.56 -26.96
CA SER A 28 14.04 -51.64 -27.22
C SER A 28 13.78 -50.70 -28.43
N ALA A 29 14.55 -49.60 -28.46
CA ALA A 29 15.07 -48.83 -29.61
C ALA A 29 14.14 -48.01 -30.55
N SER A 30 14.22 -46.68 -30.47
CA SER A 30 14.94 -45.84 -31.47
C SER A 30 14.67 -44.32 -31.29
N ALA A 31 15.65 -43.53 -31.75
CA ALA A 31 15.65 -42.07 -31.95
C ALA A 31 16.03 -41.15 -30.77
N SER A 32 17.32 -40.83 -30.70
CA SER A 32 17.89 -39.69 -29.97
C SER A 32 18.10 -38.48 -30.90
N PRO A 33 18.14 -37.24 -30.37
CA PRO A 33 18.17 -36.00 -31.16
C PRO A 33 19.59 -35.46 -31.41
N ALA A 34 19.67 -34.56 -32.39
CA ALA A 34 20.89 -33.95 -32.91
C ALA A 34 21.61 -33.05 -31.89
N THR A 35 22.93 -33.27 -31.75
CA THR A 35 23.91 -32.35 -31.17
C THR A 35 24.97 -32.11 -32.24
N ILE A 36 25.18 -30.87 -32.67
CA ILE A 36 26.36 -30.45 -33.45
C ILE A 36 27.15 -29.50 -32.57
N GLY A 37 28.29 -29.98 -32.09
CA GLY A 37 29.35 -29.15 -31.53
C GLY A 37 30.26 -28.65 -32.65
N LEU A 38 30.87 -27.48 -32.43
CA LEU A 38 32.04 -27.05 -33.21
C LEU A 38 33.25 -26.89 -32.29
N LEU A 39 34.34 -27.50 -32.76
CA LEU A 39 35.64 -27.64 -32.15
C LEU A 39 36.44 -26.33 -32.09
N CYS A 40 37.24 -26.19 -31.04
CA CYS A 40 38.51 -25.44 -31.04
C CYS A 40 39.65 -26.28 -31.62
N LYS A 41 40.61 -25.64 -32.31
CA LYS A 41 42.07 -25.83 -32.12
C LYS A 41 42.89 -24.69 -32.80
N PRO A 42 44.17 -24.46 -32.40
CA PRO A 42 44.86 -23.16 -32.42
C PRO A 42 46.10 -23.08 -33.35
N ALA A 43 46.72 -21.89 -33.48
CA ALA A 43 48.11 -21.73 -33.90
C ALA A 43 48.77 -20.44 -33.34
N ALA A 44 50.04 -20.56 -32.94
CA ALA A 44 50.98 -19.59 -32.34
C ALA A 44 51.42 -18.49 -33.35
N ALA A 45 52.11 -17.38 -33.01
CA ALA A 45 53.34 -17.24 -32.23
C ALA A 45 53.77 -15.77 -31.97
N VAL A 46 54.36 -15.53 -30.77
CA VAL A 46 55.60 -14.77 -30.45
C VAL A 46 55.71 -13.24 -30.74
N ALA A 47 55.79 -12.41 -29.68
CA ALA A 47 57.04 -11.76 -29.20
C ALA A 47 56.86 -10.63 -28.15
N ARG A 48 57.67 -10.75 -27.08
CA ARG A 48 58.36 -9.72 -26.26
C ARG A 48 57.63 -8.78 -25.26
N ALA A 49 57.71 -9.23 -24.00
CA ALA A 49 57.93 -8.57 -22.71
C ALA A 49 58.24 -7.05 -22.60
N LYS A 50 57.61 -6.41 -21.60
CA LYS A 50 58.29 -5.75 -20.47
C LYS A 50 57.36 -5.63 -19.24
N ARG A 51 57.96 -5.81 -18.06
CA ARG A 51 57.36 -5.95 -16.72
C ARG A 51 56.75 -4.63 -16.19
N GLY A 52 55.65 -4.75 -15.45
CA GLY A 52 55.14 -3.74 -14.52
C GLY A 52 54.06 -4.35 -13.61
N HIS A 53 54.30 -4.34 -12.30
CA HIS A 53 53.44 -4.89 -11.24
C HIS A 53 51.97 -4.42 -11.34
N LEU A 54 51.02 -5.36 -11.26
CA LEU A 54 49.59 -5.08 -11.09
C LEU A 54 49.11 -5.68 -9.76
N ILE A 55 48.76 -4.82 -8.81
CA ILE A 55 47.89 -5.14 -7.68
C ILE A 55 46.44 -5.13 -8.20
N LYS A 56 45.77 -6.26 -8.09
CA LYS A 56 44.37 -6.46 -8.46
C LYS A 56 43.45 -5.84 -7.40
N ASN A 57 42.56 -4.95 -7.81
CA ASN A 57 41.28 -4.73 -7.11
C ASN A 57 40.13 -4.97 -8.10
N LYS A 58 39.33 -6.00 -7.82
CA LYS A 58 38.17 -6.40 -8.63
C LYS A 58 37.00 -5.45 -8.35
N ARG A 59 36.49 -4.84 -9.42
CA ARG A 59 35.17 -4.20 -9.49
C ARG A 59 34.07 -5.26 -9.44
N SER A 60 33.07 -5.06 -8.60
CA SER A 60 31.72 -5.63 -8.75
C SER A 60 30.76 -4.52 -9.15
N ASN A 61 29.92 -4.82 -10.14
CA ASN A 61 29.00 -3.92 -10.82
C ASN A 61 27.80 -3.53 -9.94
N SER A 62 27.63 -2.23 -9.67
CA SER A 62 26.34 -1.62 -9.32
C SER A 62 25.99 -0.60 -10.41
N ARG A 63 24.91 -0.86 -11.15
CA ARG A 63 24.39 0.05 -12.19
C ARG A 63 23.71 1.24 -11.51
N ILE A 64 24.40 2.37 -11.48
CA ILE A 64 23.84 3.71 -11.23
C ILE A 64 23.57 4.31 -12.61
N ILE A 65 22.32 4.65 -12.92
CA ILE A 65 21.95 5.39 -14.12
C ILE A 65 21.95 6.87 -13.74
N SER A 66 23.00 7.59 -14.12
CA SER A 66 23.04 9.05 -14.13
C SER A 66 22.53 9.57 -15.48
N CYS A 67 21.60 10.51 -15.44
CA CYS A 67 21.01 11.13 -16.63
C CYS A 67 21.89 12.33 -17.06
N GLU A 68 22.56 12.22 -18.20
CA GLU A 68 23.27 13.34 -18.85
C GLU A 68 22.32 14.09 -19.79
N VAL A 69 22.39 15.41 -19.72
CA VAL A 69 21.60 16.37 -20.50
C VAL A 69 22.22 16.51 -21.89
N ALA A 70 21.50 16.08 -22.93
CA ALA A 70 21.87 16.35 -24.31
C ALA A 70 21.27 17.69 -24.77
N SER A 71 22.14 18.62 -25.13
CA SER A 71 21.84 19.90 -25.76
C SER A 71 21.76 19.74 -27.28
N ASP A 72 20.56 19.89 -27.86
CA ASP A 72 20.36 19.85 -29.31
C ASP A 72 20.83 21.15 -29.97
N THR A 73 21.74 20.99 -30.94
CA THR A 73 22.27 22.05 -31.80
C THR A 73 21.53 21.99 -33.13
N PHE A 74 20.80 23.06 -33.47
CA PHE A 74 20.12 23.22 -34.76
C PHE A 74 21.12 23.40 -35.91
N VAL A 75 20.96 22.62 -36.98
CA VAL A 75 21.59 22.89 -38.30
C VAL A 75 20.48 22.95 -39.36
N GLN A 76 20.33 24.12 -39.97
CA GLN A 76 19.54 24.36 -41.20
C GLN A 76 20.31 23.86 -42.41
N THR A 77 19.64 23.25 -43.39
CA THR A 77 19.69 23.69 -44.81
C THR A 77 18.68 22.99 -45.72
N MET A 78 18.01 23.81 -46.55
CA MET A 78 17.48 23.58 -47.93
C MET A 78 16.44 22.45 -48.13
N GLY A 79 15.26 22.63 -48.71
CA GLY A 79 14.66 23.69 -49.51
C GLY A 79 13.86 23.02 -50.63
N ASP A 80 12.53 23.18 -50.69
CA ASP A 80 11.81 23.16 -51.97
C ASP A 80 10.37 23.70 -51.86
N LYS A 81 9.98 24.34 -52.96
CA LYS A 81 8.82 25.22 -53.20
C LYS A 81 7.47 24.50 -53.14
N VAL A 82 6.46 25.12 -52.51
CA VAL A 82 5.04 25.06 -52.94
C VAL A 82 4.34 26.38 -52.60
N ASP A 83 3.41 26.75 -53.48
CA ASP A 83 2.83 28.05 -53.78
C ASP A 83 2.15 28.84 -52.66
N THR A 84 2.42 30.14 -52.68
CA THR A 84 1.67 31.20 -52.01
C THR A 84 0.48 31.63 -52.87
N THR A 85 -0.75 31.30 -52.46
CA THR A 85 -1.92 32.19 -52.56
C THR A 85 -3.04 31.65 -51.65
N ASN A 86 -3.68 32.56 -50.90
CA ASN A 86 -4.84 32.35 -50.01
C ASN A 86 -4.63 31.70 -48.64
N VAL A 87 -3.98 32.39 -47.69
CA VAL A 87 -4.48 32.53 -46.30
C VAL A 87 -3.94 33.85 -45.71
N ALA A 88 -4.54 34.98 -46.08
CA ALA A 88 -4.27 36.28 -45.44
C ALA A 88 -5.48 36.67 -44.56
N ALA A 89 -5.75 35.88 -43.51
CA ALA A 89 -6.65 36.26 -42.41
C ALA A 89 -6.60 35.23 -41.26
N ALA A 90 -5.41 34.81 -40.80
CA ALA A 90 -5.28 33.98 -39.59
C ALA A 90 -3.84 33.98 -39.04
N SER A 91 -3.28 35.14 -38.71
CA SER A 91 -1.96 35.16 -38.03
C SER A 91 -1.82 36.37 -37.10
N SER A 92 -2.54 36.32 -35.98
CA SER A 92 -2.22 37.16 -34.82
C SER A 92 -2.66 36.49 -33.52
N LEU A 93 -2.22 35.26 -33.30
CA LEU A 93 -2.05 34.74 -31.95
C LEU A 93 -0.56 34.83 -31.66
N SER A 94 -0.19 35.60 -30.64
CA SER A 94 1.23 35.77 -30.30
C SER A 94 1.84 34.40 -29.96
N ALA A 95 3.11 34.18 -30.29
CA ALA A 95 3.81 32.95 -29.90
C ALA A 95 3.73 32.66 -28.39
N LEU A 96 3.49 33.70 -27.59
CA LEU A 96 3.27 33.66 -26.15
C LEU A 96 1.86 33.18 -25.77
N GLU A 97 0.84 33.50 -26.56
CA GLU A 97 -0.50 32.90 -26.46
C GLU A 97 -0.52 31.45 -26.91
N LEU A 98 0.23 31.09 -27.95
CA LEU A 98 0.43 29.70 -28.38
C LEU A 98 1.19 28.87 -27.34
N LEU A 99 2.15 29.47 -26.62
CA LEU A 99 2.81 28.84 -25.47
C LEU A 99 1.90 28.75 -24.23
N LYS A 100 1.03 29.72 -23.99
CA LYS A 100 0.02 29.67 -22.92
C LYS A 100 -1.07 28.65 -23.20
N THR A 101 -1.53 28.53 -24.44
CA THR A 101 -2.47 27.48 -24.86
C THR A 101 -1.80 26.11 -24.87
N SER A 102 -0.53 25.97 -25.28
CA SER A 102 0.19 24.68 -25.18
C SER A 102 0.60 24.31 -23.74
N ALA A 103 0.72 25.28 -22.84
CA ALA A 103 0.85 25.02 -21.41
C ALA A 103 -0.50 24.61 -20.82
N ALA A 104 -1.60 25.30 -21.15
CA ALA A 104 -2.96 24.95 -20.73
C ALA A 104 -3.41 23.57 -21.25
N ASP A 105 -3.07 23.21 -22.50
CA ASP A 105 -3.32 21.89 -23.09
C ASP A 105 -2.43 20.79 -22.48
N ARG A 106 -1.24 21.14 -21.97
CA ARG A 106 -0.44 20.22 -21.14
C ARG A 106 -1.01 20.06 -19.74
N TYR A 107 -1.70 21.08 -19.22
CA TYR A 107 -2.37 21.07 -17.92
C TYR A 107 -3.63 20.18 -17.89
N THR A 108 -4.24 19.89 -19.04
CA THR A 108 -5.54 19.18 -19.13
C THR A 108 -5.42 17.73 -19.62
N LYS A 109 -4.23 17.29 -20.03
CA LYS A 109 -4.03 15.97 -20.64
C LYS A 109 -3.37 14.93 -19.75
N GLU A 110 -2.91 15.30 -18.55
CA GLU A 110 -2.44 14.31 -17.58
C GLU A 110 -3.65 13.61 -16.95
N ARG A 111 -3.77 12.30 -17.21
CA ARG A 111 -4.73 11.43 -16.53
C ARG A 111 -4.43 11.42 -15.03
N SER A 112 -5.48 11.44 -14.20
CA SER A 112 -5.34 11.24 -12.76
C SER A 112 -4.62 9.90 -12.51
N SER A 113 -3.54 9.95 -11.74
CA SER A 113 -2.73 8.77 -11.40
C SER A 113 -2.88 8.42 -9.93
N ILE A 114 -2.87 7.13 -9.62
CA ILE A 114 -2.72 6.66 -8.24
C ILE A 114 -1.22 6.67 -7.92
N VAL A 115 -0.84 7.27 -6.80
CA VAL A 115 0.56 7.37 -6.40
C VAL A 115 0.68 6.94 -4.95
N VAL A 116 1.69 6.10 -4.65
CA VAL A 116 2.12 5.84 -3.28
C VAL A 116 3.44 6.54 -3.03
N ILE A 117 3.49 7.30 -1.94
CA ILE A 117 4.66 8.07 -1.51
C ILE A 117 4.88 7.73 -0.04
N GLY A 118 6.08 7.30 0.33
CA GLY A 118 6.29 6.91 1.72
C GLY A 118 7.74 6.72 2.11
N LEU A 119 7.90 6.26 3.35
CA LEU A 119 9.15 5.82 3.93
C LEU A 119 8.95 4.37 4.40
N SER A 120 9.84 3.49 3.95
CA SER A 120 9.80 2.06 4.29
C SER A 120 11.05 1.67 5.07
N PHE A 121 10.92 0.68 5.95
CA PHE A 121 12.03 0.09 6.72
C PHE A 121 13.16 -0.49 5.85
N HIS A 122 12.92 -0.69 4.54
CA HIS A 122 13.96 -1.09 3.59
C HIS A 122 14.99 0.01 3.34
N THR A 123 14.52 1.25 3.23
CA THR A 123 15.34 2.40 2.83
C THR A 123 15.60 3.35 3.97
N THR A 124 14.77 3.32 5.02
CA THR A 124 14.68 4.39 6.01
C THR A 124 14.81 3.86 7.44
N PRO A 125 15.72 4.40 8.26
CA PRO A 125 15.84 4.00 9.67
C PRO A 125 14.63 4.47 10.48
N VAL A 126 14.34 3.76 11.58
CA VAL A 126 13.22 4.06 12.48
C VAL A 126 13.22 5.50 13.01
N GLU A 127 14.40 6.11 13.24
CA GLU A 127 14.53 7.48 13.76
C GLU A 127 13.93 8.55 12.85
N MET A 128 13.94 8.28 11.54
CA MET A 128 13.29 9.14 10.56
C MET A 128 11.82 8.76 10.41
N ARG A 129 11.49 7.47 10.39
CA ARG A 129 10.12 6.99 10.20
C ARG A 129 9.19 7.41 11.34
N GLU A 130 9.68 7.41 12.58
CA GLU A 130 8.88 7.79 13.76
C GLU A 130 8.42 9.26 13.73
N LYS A 131 9.20 10.17 13.14
CA LYS A 131 8.83 11.59 12.99
C LYS A 131 7.67 11.80 12.03
N LEU A 132 7.40 10.82 11.17
CA LEU A 132 6.28 10.83 10.23
C LEU A 132 5.17 9.85 10.66
N ALA A 133 5.29 9.21 11.82
CA ALA A 133 4.27 8.28 12.30
C ALA A 133 3.00 9.05 12.68
N ILE A 134 1.91 8.83 11.94
CA ILE A 134 0.62 9.49 12.21
C ILE A 134 -0.29 8.53 12.98
N PRO A 135 -0.75 8.90 14.19
CA PRO A 135 -1.67 8.06 14.96
C PRO A 135 -3.06 7.99 14.31
N GLU A 136 -3.79 6.92 14.61
CA GLU A 136 -5.11 6.64 14.01
C GLU A 136 -6.11 7.79 14.15
N ALA A 137 -6.08 8.48 15.29
CA ALA A 137 -6.95 9.62 15.58
C ALA A 137 -6.73 10.81 14.63
N GLU A 138 -5.53 10.92 14.05
CA GLU A 138 -5.15 12.03 13.17
C GLU A 138 -5.32 11.71 11.68
N TRP A 139 -5.58 10.46 11.31
CA TRP A 139 -5.77 10.08 9.90
C TRP A 139 -6.83 10.94 9.18
N PRO A 140 -8.03 11.22 9.75
CA PRO A 140 -9.01 12.07 9.08
C PRO A 140 -8.49 13.48 8.80
N ARG A 141 -7.74 14.07 9.75
CA ARG A 141 -7.13 15.38 9.60
C ARG A 141 -6.05 15.36 8.52
N ALA A 142 -5.16 14.38 8.56
CA ALA A 142 -4.09 14.22 7.57
C ALA A 142 -4.65 14.06 6.15
N ILE A 143 -5.72 13.27 5.97
CA ILE A 143 -6.42 13.12 4.69
C ILE A 143 -7.02 14.46 4.24
N GLY A 144 -7.64 15.21 5.14
CA GLY A 144 -8.19 16.54 4.87
C GLY A 144 -7.12 17.54 4.41
N ASP A 145 -5.97 17.58 5.11
CA ASP A 145 -4.85 18.45 4.77
C ASP A 145 -4.24 18.07 3.41
N LEU A 146 -4.08 16.77 3.13
CA LEU A 146 -3.58 16.26 1.85
C LEU A 146 -4.52 16.60 0.69
N CYS A 147 -5.84 16.44 0.87
CA CYS A 147 -6.84 16.79 -0.16
C CYS A 147 -7.06 18.31 -0.29
N GLY A 148 -6.51 19.11 0.64
CA GLY A 148 -6.44 20.55 0.51
C GLY A 148 -5.38 21.03 -0.50
N LEU A 149 -4.45 20.16 -0.89
CA LEU A 149 -3.42 20.44 -1.89
C LEU A 149 -4.04 20.54 -3.29
N ASN A 150 -3.44 21.36 -4.17
CA ASN A 150 -4.07 21.71 -5.45
C ASN A 150 -4.20 20.51 -6.40
N HIS A 151 -3.24 19.60 -6.37
CA HIS A 151 -3.15 18.49 -7.32
C HIS A 151 -3.60 17.15 -6.74
N ILE A 152 -4.17 17.11 -5.53
CA ILE A 152 -4.57 15.88 -4.84
C ILE A 152 -6.10 15.83 -4.69
N GLU A 153 -6.74 14.80 -5.25
CA GLU A 153 -8.20 14.63 -5.16
C GLU A 153 -8.62 13.70 -4.02
N GLU A 154 -7.85 12.64 -3.80
CA GLU A 154 -8.12 11.62 -2.79
C GLU A 154 -6.83 11.26 -2.06
N ALA A 155 -6.92 10.89 -0.79
CA ALA A 155 -5.79 10.48 0.01
C ALA A 155 -6.14 9.39 1.04
N ALA A 156 -5.14 8.58 1.39
CA ALA A 156 -5.15 7.67 2.53
C ALA A 156 -3.75 7.57 3.15
N VAL A 157 -3.73 7.34 4.46
CA VAL A 157 -2.51 7.17 5.25
C VAL A 157 -2.44 5.75 5.79
N LEU A 158 -1.33 5.06 5.51
CA LEU A 158 -1.00 3.77 6.09
C LEU A 158 0.26 3.92 6.95
N SER A 159 0.04 4.06 8.25
CA SER A 159 1.08 4.25 9.26
C SER A 159 1.25 2.98 10.10
N THR A 160 2.43 2.38 10.05
CA THR A 160 2.79 1.15 10.77
C THR A 160 4.20 1.25 11.36
N CYS A 161 4.61 0.26 12.15
CA CYS A 161 5.97 0.21 12.69
C CYS A 161 7.05 -0.02 11.63
N ASN A 162 6.71 -0.44 10.40
CA ASN A 162 7.65 -0.73 9.32
C ASN A 162 7.52 0.22 8.12
N ARG A 163 6.42 0.97 8.02
CA ARG A 163 6.18 1.86 6.88
C ARG A 163 5.28 3.03 7.26
N MET A 164 5.52 4.15 6.62
CA MET A 164 4.63 5.29 6.58
C MET A 164 4.38 5.62 5.11
N GLU A 165 3.21 5.27 4.61
CA GLU A 165 2.84 5.38 3.20
C GLU A 165 1.58 6.22 3.03
N ILE A 166 1.62 7.09 2.04
CA ILE A 166 0.54 7.98 1.66
C ILE A 166 0.12 7.59 0.25
N TYR A 167 -1.12 7.15 0.11
CA TYR A 167 -1.72 6.81 -1.18
C TYR A 167 -2.60 7.97 -1.62
N VAL A 168 -2.35 8.51 -2.81
CA VAL A 168 -3.08 9.66 -3.35
C VAL A 168 -3.57 9.43 -4.77
N VAL A 169 -4.64 10.12 -5.14
CA VAL A 169 -5.01 10.35 -6.54
C VAL A 169 -4.53 11.74 -6.91
N ALA A 170 -3.55 11.82 -7.81
CA ALA A 170 -2.96 13.07 -8.24
C ALA A 170 -3.42 13.46 -9.65
N LEU A 171 -3.90 14.70 -9.83
CA LEU A 171 -4.26 15.28 -11.13
C LEU A 171 -3.04 15.45 -12.03
N SER A 172 -1.92 15.86 -11.45
CA SER A 172 -0.63 15.92 -12.12
C SER A 172 0.39 15.17 -11.28
N ARG A 173 1.00 14.15 -11.88
CA ARG A 173 1.89 13.22 -11.17
C ARG A 173 3.05 13.96 -10.49
N HIS A 174 3.82 14.73 -11.25
CA HIS A 174 5.01 15.39 -10.73
C HIS A 174 4.69 16.44 -9.66
N ARG A 175 3.59 17.18 -9.83
CA ARG A 175 3.20 18.22 -8.88
C ARG A 175 2.58 17.65 -7.62
N GLY A 176 1.72 16.64 -7.75
CA GLY A 176 1.17 15.92 -6.60
C GLY A 176 2.27 15.31 -5.73
N ILE A 177 3.29 14.69 -6.36
CA ILE A 177 4.44 14.15 -5.63
C ILE A 177 5.20 15.24 -4.87
N LYS A 178 5.44 16.38 -5.52
CA LYS A 178 6.11 17.53 -4.89
C LYS A 178 5.31 18.03 -3.68
N GLU A 179 4.02 18.31 -3.86
CA GLU A 179 3.15 18.84 -2.80
C GLU A 179 3.04 17.88 -1.61
N VAL A 180 2.89 16.57 -1.86
CA VAL A 180 2.86 15.57 -0.78
C VAL A 180 4.21 15.46 -0.08
N THR A 181 5.33 15.54 -0.81
CA THR A 181 6.67 15.50 -0.19
C THR A 181 6.91 16.75 0.68
N GLU A 182 6.47 17.92 0.24
CA GLU A 182 6.52 19.17 1.02
C GLU A 182 5.63 19.09 2.26
N TRP A 183 4.43 18.49 2.14
CA TRP A 183 3.55 18.22 3.27
C TRP A 183 4.21 17.27 4.27
N MET A 184 4.83 16.17 3.82
CA MET A 184 5.58 15.24 4.69
C MET A 184 6.68 15.97 5.46
N SER A 185 7.42 16.86 4.79
CA SER A 185 8.47 17.67 5.41
C SER A 185 7.92 18.61 6.47
N LYS A 186 6.82 19.31 6.18
CA LYS A 186 6.17 20.23 7.12
C LYS A 186 5.64 19.50 8.36
N THR A 187 5.05 18.32 8.18
CA THR A 187 4.45 17.54 9.27
C THR A 187 5.51 16.89 10.16
N SER A 188 6.60 16.38 9.59
CA SER A 188 7.65 15.67 10.34
C SER A 188 8.81 16.55 10.83
N GLY A 189 8.94 17.76 10.27
CA GLY A 189 10.13 18.61 10.47
C GLY A 189 11.39 18.12 9.76
N ILE A 190 11.32 17.04 8.97
CA ILE A 190 12.46 16.51 8.21
C ILE A 190 12.62 17.32 6.91
N PRO A 191 13.83 17.79 6.54
CA PRO A 191 14.05 18.49 5.29
C PRO A 191 13.64 17.68 4.05
N VAL A 192 13.02 18.34 3.06
CA VAL A 192 12.60 17.72 1.79
C VAL A 192 13.73 16.94 1.10
N SER A 193 14.97 17.46 1.15
CA SER A 193 16.14 16.81 0.56
C SER A 193 16.43 15.45 1.20
N GLU A 194 16.26 15.35 2.52
CA GLU A 194 16.51 14.12 3.29
C GLU A 194 15.39 13.10 3.03
N ILE A 195 14.13 13.56 3.01
CA ILE A 195 12.99 12.72 2.61
C ILE A 195 13.22 12.15 1.21
N CYS A 196 13.65 12.98 0.24
CA CYS A 196 13.88 12.53 -1.14
C CYS A 196 14.93 11.41 -1.26
N GLN A 197 15.92 11.34 -0.37
CA GLN A 197 16.95 10.30 -0.38
C GLN A 197 16.39 8.93 0.03
N HIS A 198 15.40 8.92 0.93
CA HIS A 198 14.82 7.71 1.49
C HIS A 198 13.42 7.38 0.93
N ARG A 199 12.85 8.30 0.13
CA ARG A 199 11.49 8.25 -0.40
C ARG A 199 11.26 7.02 -1.26
N PHE A 200 10.29 6.24 -0.84
CA PHE A 200 9.63 5.23 -1.64
C PHE A 200 8.56 5.88 -2.52
N LEU A 201 8.53 5.52 -3.81
CA LEU A 201 7.62 6.12 -4.79
C LEU A 201 7.24 5.08 -5.86
N LEU A 202 5.95 4.80 -6.02
CA LEU A 202 5.40 4.01 -7.12
C LEU A 202 4.13 4.65 -7.69
N HIS A 203 3.76 4.26 -8.91
CA HIS A 203 2.64 4.85 -9.66
C HIS A 203 1.72 3.79 -10.22
N ASP A 204 0.43 4.13 -10.29
CA ASP A 204 -0.64 3.38 -10.94
C ASP A 204 -0.58 1.89 -10.59
N LYS A 205 -0.40 1.04 -11.59
CA LYS A 205 -0.34 -0.41 -11.40
C LYS A 205 0.72 -0.87 -10.38
N ASP A 206 1.86 -0.20 -10.33
CA ASP A 206 2.92 -0.56 -9.38
C ASP A 206 2.51 -0.18 -7.94
N ALA A 207 1.77 0.93 -7.78
CA ALA A 207 1.22 1.32 -6.48
C ALA A 207 0.13 0.34 -6.00
N THR A 208 -0.71 -0.16 -6.92
CA THR A 208 -1.77 -1.13 -6.60
C THR A 208 -1.18 -2.48 -6.25
N GLN A 209 -0.24 -2.96 -7.07
CA GLN A 209 0.56 -4.16 -6.83
C GLN A 209 1.24 -4.10 -5.45
N HIS A 210 1.89 -2.98 -5.13
CA HIS A 210 2.55 -2.78 -3.84
C HIS A 210 1.59 -2.89 -2.65
N LEU A 211 0.44 -2.20 -2.69
CA LEU A 211 -0.53 -2.31 -1.59
C LEU A 211 -1.04 -3.74 -1.41
N PHE A 212 -1.19 -4.50 -2.49
CA PHE A 212 -1.61 -5.89 -2.45
C PHE A 212 -0.53 -6.78 -1.84
N GLU A 213 0.75 -6.58 -2.19
CA GLU A 213 1.89 -7.24 -1.57
C GLU A 213 2.01 -6.93 -0.08
N VAL A 214 1.84 -5.67 0.31
CA VAL A 214 1.80 -5.22 1.70
C VAL A 214 0.63 -5.88 2.45
N SER A 215 -0.57 -5.89 1.86
CA SER A 215 -1.78 -6.46 2.48
C SER A 215 -1.74 -8.00 2.59
N ALA A 216 -1.05 -8.65 1.66
CA ALA A 216 -0.75 -10.08 1.70
C ALA A 216 0.33 -10.42 2.75
N GLY A 217 1.09 -9.42 3.21
CA GLY A 217 2.22 -9.58 4.11
C GLY A 217 3.46 -10.11 3.40
N LEU A 218 3.60 -9.90 2.09
CA LEU A 218 4.82 -10.20 1.32
C LEU A 218 5.88 -9.13 1.52
N ASP A 219 5.47 -7.87 1.60
CA ASP A 219 6.34 -6.78 1.98
C ASP A 219 6.17 -6.49 3.48
N SER A 220 6.76 -7.35 4.30
CA SER A 220 6.80 -7.17 5.76
C SER A 220 8.11 -7.73 6.29
N LEU A 221 8.55 -7.22 7.44
CA LEU A 221 9.61 -7.86 8.21
C LEU A 221 9.27 -9.35 8.42
N VAL A 222 8.00 -9.64 8.66
CA VAL A 222 7.50 -10.98 8.88
C VAL A 222 6.56 -11.36 7.75
N LEU A 223 6.98 -12.32 6.94
CA LEU A 223 6.13 -12.82 5.86
C LEU A 223 4.86 -13.47 6.40
N GLY A 224 3.72 -13.04 5.85
CA GLY A 224 2.41 -13.56 6.21
C GLY A 224 1.85 -13.04 7.54
N GLU A 225 2.43 -12.00 8.15
CA GLU A 225 1.89 -11.40 9.37
C GLU A 225 0.48 -10.83 9.15
N GLY A 226 -0.45 -11.15 10.06
CA GLY A 226 -1.86 -10.73 9.97
C GLY A 226 -2.15 -9.30 10.39
N GLN A 227 -1.18 -8.62 11.00
CA GLN A 227 -1.36 -7.30 11.58
C GLN A 227 -1.51 -6.21 10.52
N ILE A 228 -0.73 -6.29 9.43
CA ILE A 228 -0.80 -5.31 8.34
C ILE A 228 -2.19 -5.35 7.69
N LEU A 229 -2.72 -6.54 7.39
CA LEU A 229 -4.09 -6.68 6.88
C LEU A 229 -5.14 -6.09 7.83
N ALA A 230 -4.93 -6.21 9.15
CA ALA A 230 -5.81 -5.59 10.14
C ALA A 230 -5.71 -4.06 10.11
N GLN A 231 -4.52 -3.48 9.89
CA GLN A 231 -4.33 -2.04 9.73
C GLN A 231 -4.98 -1.52 8.45
N VAL A 232 -4.84 -2.22 7.32
CA VAL A 232 -5.51 -1.86 6.06
C VAL A 232 -7.04 -1.86 6.23
N LYS A 233 -7.59 -2.85 6.97
CA LYS A 233 -9.02 -2.84 7.35
C LYS A 233 -9.39 -1.63 8.21
N GLN A 234 -8.51 -1.22 9.12
CA GLN A 234 -8.75 -0.06 9.97
C GLN A 234 -8.73 1.24 9.16
N VAL A 235 -7.82 1.39 8.19
CA VAL A 235 -7.80 2.54 7.27
C VAL A 235 -9.13 2.66 6.53
N VAL A 236 -9.67 1.56 5.99
CA VAL A 236 -11.00 1.58 5.34
C VAL A 236 -12.11 1.92 6.33
N LYS A 237 -12.04 1.41 7.57
CA LYS A 237 -13.06 1.67 8.60
C LYS A 237 -13.08 3.13 9.04
N VAL A 238 -11.92 3.73 9.28
CA VAL A 238 -11.78 5.14 9.70
C VAL A 238 -12.04 6.08 8.52
N GLY A 239 -11.58 5.72 7.32
CA GLY A 239 -11.82 6.49 6.10
C GLY A 239 -13.29 6.55 5.70
N GLN A 240 -14.13 5.63 6.18
CA GLN A 240 -15.59 5.73 6.00
C GLN A 240 -16.13 6.97 6.73
N GLY A 241 -16.45 8.01 5.96
CA GLY A 241 -16.96 9.29 6.48
C GLY A 241 -15.97 10.45 6.36
N VAL A 242 -14.73 10.18 5.93
CA VAL A 242 -13.73 11.24 5.68
C VAL A 242 -13.87 11.75 4.25
N VAL A 243 -14.15 13.05 4.11
CA VAL A 243 -14.11 13.74 2.82
C VAL A 243 -12.66 13.77 2.35
N GLY A 244 -12.35 13.05 1.26
CA GLY A 244 -10.99 12.84 0.77
C GLY A 244 -10.60 11.36 0.67
N PHE A 245 -11.26 10.46 1.41
CA PHE A 245 -11.14 9.01 1.19
C PHE A 245 -12.09 8.58 0.07
N GLY A 246 -11.77 9.01 -1.16
CA GLY A 246 -12.65 8.93 -2.32
C GLY A 246 -12.78 7.52 -2.92
N ARG A 247 -13.38 7.44 -4.11
CA ARG A 247 -13.81 6.17 -4.70
C ARG A 247 -12.62 5.32 -5.15
N ASN A 248 -11.59 5.93 -5.71
CA ASN A 248 -10.43 5.21 -6.22
C ASN A 248 -9.61 4.62 -5.08
N ILE A 249 -9.27 5.43 -4.07
CA ILE A 249 -8.49 5.01 -2.90
C ILE A 249 -9.29 4.05 -2.04
N SER A 250 -10.57 4.33 -1.75
CA SER A 250 -11.39 3.40 -0.97
C SER A 250 -11.62 2.07 -1.69
N GLY A 251 -11.76 2.08 -3.02
CA GLY A 251 -11.82 0.88 -3.84
C GLY A 251 -10.53 0.08 -3.76
N LEU A 252 -9.39 0.74 -3.93
CA LEU A 252 -8.06 0.14 -3.84
C LEU A 252 -7.84 -0.57 -2.49
N PHE A 253 -8.09 0.11 -1.38
CA PHE A 253 -7.92 -0.48 -0.05
C PHE A 253 -8.93 -1.61 0.23
N LYS A 254 -10.17 -1.51 -0.24
CA LYS A 254 -11.14 -2.61 -0.13
C LYS A 254 -10.70 -3.84 -0.93
N HIS A 255 -10.21 -3.64 -2.15
CA HIS A 255 -9.68 -4.71 -2.98
C HIS A 255 -8.45 -5.35 -2.31
N ALA A 256 -7.55 -4.54 -1.76
CA ALA A 256 -6.38 -5.03 -1.02
C ALA A 256 -6.74 -5.91 0.17
N ILE A 257 -7.85 -5.62 0.87
CA ILE A 257 -8.38 -6.50 1.93
C ILE A 257 -8.82 -7.85 1.37
N THR A 258 -9.48 -7.86 0.21
CA THR A 258 -9.88 -9.10 -0.48
C THR A 258 -8.66 -9.92 -0.86
N VAL A 259 -7.66 -9.30 -1.52
CA VAL A 259 -6.40 -9.97 -1.90
C VAL A 259 -5.69 -10.52 -0.68
N GLY A 260 -5.51 -9.72 0.37
CA GLY A 260 -4.84 -10.16 1.59
C GLY A 260 -5.55 -11.33 2.28
N LYS A 261 -6.89 -11.40 2.25
CA LYS A 261 -7.64 -12.57 2.74
C LYS A 261 -7.43 -13.78 1.85
N ARG A 262 -7.53 -13.60 0.54
CA ARG A 262 -7.42 -14.67 -0.46
C ARG A 262 -6.04 -15.33 -0.40
N VAL A 263 -4.97 -14.54 -0.47
CA VAL A 263 -3.59 -15.02 -0.34
C VAL A 263 -3.39 -15.82 0.95
N ARG A 264 -3.87 -15.33 2.10
CA ARG A 264 -3.71 -16.05 3.38
C ARG A 264 -4.43 -17.38 3.41
N THR A 265 -5.58 -17.46 2.77
CA THR A 265 -6.43 -18.66 2.77
C THR A 265 -5.91 -19.70 1.77
N GLU A 266 -5.36 -19.24 0.63
CA GLU A 266 -4.93 -20.11 -0.47
C GLU A 266 -3.45 -20.54 -0.40
N THR A 267 -2.55 -19.73 0.18
CA THR A 267 -1.08 -19.93 0.05
C THR A 267 -0.35 -20.42 1.31
N ASN A 268 -1.07 -20.76 2.39
CA ASN A 268 -0.48 -21.15 3.69
C ASN A 268 0.63 -20.18 4.18
N ILE A 269 0.63 -18.93 3.69
CA ILE A 269 1.69 -17.95 4.00
C ILE A 269 1.66 -17.55 5.48
N ALA A 270 0.49 -17.62 6.09
CA ALA A 270 0.29 -17.39 7.51
C ALA A 270 0.75 -18.58 8.39
N ALA A 271 0.84 -19.80 7.84
CA ALA A 271 1.25 -20.97 8.61
C ALA A 271 2.74 -20.88 8.94
N GLY A 272 3.05 -20.77 10.24
CA GLY A 272 4.41 -20.59 10.75
C GLY A 272 4.97 -19.17 10.62
N ALA A 273 4.13 -18.16 10.33
CA ALA A 273 4.56 -16.77 10.25
C ALA A 273 5.02 -16.25 11.64
N VAL A 274 6.30 -15.88 11.75
CA VAL A 274 6.97 -15.39 12.97
C VAL A 274 6.65 -13.92 13.19
N SER A 275 5.58 -13.54 13.89
CA SER A 275 5.22 -12.12 14.18
C SER A 275 6.37 -11.22 14.69
N VAL A 276 6.20 -9.89 14.61
CA VAL A 276 7.18 -8.93 15.18
C VAL A 276 7.43 -9.20 16.67
N SER A 277 6.37 -9.51 17.43
CA SER A 277 6.46 -9.85 18.84
C SER A 277 7.23 -11.16 19.10
N SER A 278 7.13 -12.15 18.21
CA SER A 278 7.91 -13.39 18.35
C SER A 278 9.37 -13.19 17.97
N ALA A 279 9.64 -12.42 16.91
CA ALA A 279 11.00 -12.03 16.54
C ALA A 279 11.69 -11.25 17.68
N ALA A 280 10.94 -10.39 18.39
CA ALA A 280 11.45 -9.67 19.56
C ALA A 280 11.84 -10.60 20.70
N VAL A 281 11.02 -11.61 21.02
CA VAL A 281 11.34 -12.61 22.05
C VAL A 281 12.53 -13.47 21.63
N GLU A 282 12.60 -13.88 20.36
CA GLU A 282 13.74 -14.65 19.84
C GLU A 282 15.03 -13.85 19.82
N LEU A 283 14.97 -12.55 19.48
CA LEU A 283 16.12 -11.66 19.58
C LEU A 283 16.61 -11.56 21.03
N ALA A 284 15.69 -11.41 21.99
CA ALA A 284 16.02 -11.37 23.42
C ALA A 284 16.82 -12.59 23.85
N LEU A 285 16.31 -13.77 23.53
CA LEU A 285 16.93 -15.04 23.88
C LEU A 285 18.27 -15.23 23.16
N MET A 286 18.38 -14.81 21.89
CA MET A 286 19.64 -14.91 21.15
C MET A 286 20.77 -14.04 21.75
N LYS A 287 20.43 -12.91 22.38
CA LYS A 287 21.40 -12.00 22.98
C LYS A 287 21.70 -12.32 24.45
N LEU A 288 20.84 -13.07 25.12
CA LEU A 288 21.10 -13.59 26.46
C LEU A 288 22.01 -14.84 26.41
N PRO A 289 22.79 -15.10 27.47
CA PRO A 289 23.48 -16.38 27.62
C PRO A 289 22.48 -17.54 27.71
N GLU A 290 22.72 -18.65 27.01
CA GLU A 290 21.80 -19.81 26.96
C GLU A 290 21.45 -20.37 28.36
N SER A 291 22.41 -20.35 29.27
CA SER A 291 22.24 -20.80 30.67
C SER A 291 21.24 -19.96 31.46
N SER A 292 20.90 -18.76 30.98
CA SER A 292 20.08 -17.79 31.68
C SER A 292 18.63 -17.71 31.18
N HIS A 293 18.29 -18.41 30.10
CA HIS A 293 16.96 -18.31 29.47
C HIS A 293 15.79 -18.63 30.43
N ALA A 294 15.97 -19.61 31.32
CA ALA A 294 14.93 -20.05 32.25
C ALA A 294 14.81 -19.14 33.49
N THR A 295 15.86 -18.39 33.83
CA THR A 295 15.94 -17.61 35.07
C THR A 295 15.90 -16.11 34.84
N ALA A 296 16.05 -15.65 33.60
CA ALA A 296 16.02 -14.24 33.24
C ALA A 296 14.69 -13.59 33.59
N ARG A 297 14.76 -12.43 34.25
CA ARG A 297 13.60 -11.69 34.74
C ARG A 297 13.04 -10.83 33.62
N MET A 298 11.83 -11.18 33.17
CA MET A 298 11.15 -10.56 32.04
C MET A 298 10.20 -9.45 32.51
N LEU A 299 10.34 -8.27 31.92
CA LEU A 299 9.43 -7.14 32.09
C LEU A 299 8.78 -6.78 30.74
N VAL A 300 7.46 -6.67 30.71
CA VAL A 300 6.70 -6.20 29.54
C VAL A 300 5.96 -4.92 29.88
N ILE A 301 6.26 -3.83 29.17
CA ILE A 301 5.62 -2.52 29.35
C ILE A 301 4.63 -2.31 28.20
N GLY A 302 3.35 -2.25 28.58
CA GLY A 302 2.20 -2.19 27.69
C GLY A 302 1.53 -3.55 27.50
N ALA A 303 0.25 -3.66 27.89
CA ALA A 303 -0.58 -4.86 27.71
C ALA A 303 -1.51 -4.72 26.48
N GLY A 304 -1.00 -4.09 25.42
CA GLY A 304 -1.72 -3.91 24.15
C GLY A 304 -1.82 -5.21 23.34
N LYS A 305 -2.19 -5.07 22.05
CA LYS A 305 -2.17 -6.22 21.11
C LYS A 305 -0.76 -6.81 21.00
N MET A 306 0.26 -5.96 20.91
CA MET A 306 1.67 -6.34 20.79
C MET A 306 2.19 -6.97 22.09
N GLY A 307 1.99 -6.31 23.24
CA GLY A 307 2.40 -6.85 24.54
C GLY A 307 1.80 -8.22 24.83
N LYS A 308 0.51 -8.43 24.53
CA LYS A 308 -0.13 -9.75 24.66
C LYS A 308 0.55 -10.82 23.81
N LEU A 309 0.97 -10.49 22.59
CA LEU A 309 1.71 -11.43 21.73
C LEU A 309 3.12 -11.69 22.27
N VAL A 310 3.82 -10.69 22.81
CA VAL A 310 5.11 -10.89 23.49
C VAL A 310 4.96 -11.88 24.64
N ILE A 311 3.96 -11.67 25.51
CA ILE A 311 3.65 -12.57 26.64
C ILE A 311 3.42 -14.00 26.15
N LYS A 312 2.58 -14.20 25.12
CA LYS A 312 2.32 -15.54 24.56
C LYS A 312 3.58 -16.24 24.06
N HIS A 313 4.49 -15.51 23.41
CA HIS A 313 5.73 -16.07 22.91
C HIS A 313 6.76 -16.34 24.01
N LEU A 314 6.81 -15.50 25.05
CA LEU A 314 7.59 -15.78 26.26
C LEU A 314 7.14 -17.08 26.91
N VAL A 315 5.82 -17.27 27.09
CA VAL A 315 5.25 -18.51 27.63
C VAL A 315 5.61 -19.71 26.76
N ALA A 316 5.47 -19.60 25.43
CA ALA A 316 5.81 -20.68 24.50
C ALA A 316 7.30 -21.05 24.51
N LYS A 317 8.19 -20.13 24.90
CA LYS A 317 9.63 -20.36 25.09
C LYS A 317 9.99 -20.78 26.52
N GLY A 318 9.01 -21.05 27.38
CA GLY A 318 9.20 -21.61 28.72
C GLY A 318 9.34 -20.58 29.84
N CYS A 319 9.03 -19.30 29.61
CA CYS A 319 9.00 -18.29 30.66
C CYS A 319 7.82 -18.54 31.61
N THR A 320 8.11 -18.79 32.89
CA THR A 320 7.11 -19.11 33.93
C THR A 320 6.73 -17.94 34.81
N LYS A 321 7.48 -16.82 34.75
CA LYS A 321 7.24 -15.62 35.55
C LYS A 321 7.60 -14.36 34.77
N MET A 322 6.71 -13.37 34.79
CA MET A 322 6.97 -12.05 34.22
C MET A 322 6.21 -10.93 34.93
N VAL A 323 6.77 -9.73 34.86
CA VAL A 323 6.10 -8.50 35.33
C VAL A 323 5.52 -7.77 34.11
N VAL A 324 4.27 -7.33 34.23
CA VAL A 324 3.58 -6.58 33.17
C VAL A 324 3.16 -5.23 33.73
N VAL A 325 3.75 -4.17 33.17
CA VAL A 325 3.44 -2.78 33.50
C VAL A 325 2.39 -2.26 32.52
N ASN A 326 1.26 -1.75 33.04
CA ASN A 326 0.22 -1.19 32.18
C ASN A 326 -0.61 -0.12 32.89
N ARG A 327 -1.18 0.82 32.11
CA ARG A 327 -2.10 1.84 32.64
C ARG A 327 -3.41 1.26 33.20
N SER A 328 -3.89 0.18 32.62
CA SER A 328 -5.15 -0.48 33.02
C SER A 328 -4.86 -1.88 33.56
N GLU A 329 -5.19 -2.09 34.83
CA GLU A 329 -5.09 -3.40 35.49
C GLU A 329 -6.03 -4.43 34.84
N GLU A 330 -7.26 -4.03 34.52
CA GLU A 330 -8.29 -4.88 33.91
C GLU A 330 -7.75 -5.60 32.66
N ARG A 331 -6.95 -4.90 31.85
CA ARG A 331 -6.39 -5.46 30.63
C ARG A 331 -5.35 -6.55 30.91
N VAL A 332 -4.60 -6.41 31.99
CA VAL A 332 -3.59 -7.40 32.43
C VAL A 332 -4.30 -8.57 33.11
N ALA A 333 -5.35 -8.31 33.90
CA ALA A 333 -6.20 -9.32 34.51
C ALA A 333 -6.83 -10.24 33.43
N ALA A 334 -7.38 -9.65 32.36
CA ALA A 334 -7.93 -10.42 31.24
C ALA A 334 -6.88 -11.30 30.54
N ILE A 335 -5.62 -10.86 30.44
CA ILE A 335 -4.52 -11.68 29.89
C ILE A 335 -4.19 -12.82 30.85
N ARG A 336 -4.17 -12.56 32.16
CA ARG A 336 -3.92 -13.58 33.20
C ARG A 336 -5.01 -14.66 33.21
N GLU A 337 -6.27 -14.30 32.96
CA GLU A 337 -7.36 -15.28 32.84
C GLU A 337 -7.22 -16.19 31.62
N GLU A 338 -6.70 -15.67 30.51
CA GLU A 338 -6.47 -16.43 29.27
C GLU A 338 -5.22 -17.32 29.35
N ILE A 339 -4.18 -16.91 30.09
CA ILE A 339 -2.88 -17.58 30.18
C ILE A 339 -2.64 -17.98 31.65
N LYS A 340 -3.11 -19.17 32.02
CA LYS A 340 -3.11 -19.66 33.41
C LYS A 340 -1.81 -20.33 33.86
N ASP A 341 -0.97 -20.75 32.92
CA ASP A 341 0.21 -21.57 33.20
C ASP A 341 1.43 -20.75 33.65
N VAL A 342 1.29 -19.43 33.83
CA VAL A 342 2.40 -18.49 34.07
C VAL A 342 2.04 -17.43 35.10
N GLU A 343 2.99 -17.09 35.96
CA GLU A 343 2.85 -16.02 36.95
C GLU A 343 3.01 -14.64 36.28
N ILE A 344 1.89 -13.95 36.05
CA ILE A 344 1.85 -12.59 35.50
C ILE A 344 1.58 -11.60 36.62
N ILE A 345 2.60 -10.82 37.01
CA ILE A 345 2.49 -9.80 38.06
C ILE A 345 2.13 -8.45 37.41
N TYR A 346 1.01 -7.87 37.84
CA TYR A 346 0.61 -6.53 37.39
C TYR A 346 1.38 -5.47 38.18
N LYS A 347 1.85 -4.43 37.47
CA LYS A 347 2.40 -3.23 38.07
C LYS A 347 1.86 -1.96 37.38
N PRO A 348 1.60 -0.88 38.14
CA PRO A 348 1.15 0.38 37.57
C PRO A 348 2.30 1.10 36.86
N LEU A 349 1.99 2.08 36.00
CA LEU A 349 2.98 2.73 35.15
C LEU A 349 4.00 3.56 35.95
N GLU A 350 3.58 4.07 37.11
CA GLU A 350 4.40 4.84 38.04
C GLU A 350 5.56 3.99 38.62
N GLU A 351 5.37 2.67 38.72
CA GLU A 351 6.39 1.73 39.20
C GLU A 351 7.30 1.21 38.08
N MET A 352 7.20 1.73 36.85
CA MET A 352 7.94 1.24 35.68
C MET A 352 9.46 1.20 35.91
N LEU A 353 10.04 2.26 36.47
CA LEU A 353 11.48 2.33 36.72
C LEU A 353 11.94 1.34 37.78
N TYR A 354 11.16 1.17 38.84
CA TYR A 354 11.40 0.16 39.87
C TYR A 354 11.38 -1.25 39.28
N CYS A 355 10.38 -1.55 38.45
CA CYS A 355 10.29 -2.83 37.76
C CYS A 355 11.46 -3.05 36.80
N ALA A 356 11.90 -2.00 36.10
CA ALA A 356 13.05 -2.07 35.20
C ALA A 356 14.35 -2.37 35.96
N ALA A 357 14.52 -1.82 37.17
CA ALA A 357 15.67 -2.12 38.04
C ALA A 357 15.75 -3.61 38.43
N GLU A 358 14.62 -4.29 38.55
CA GLU A 358 14.54 -5.72 38.86
C GLU A 358 14.53 -6.62 37.62
N ALA A 359 14.48 -6.08 36.41
CA ALA A 359 14.41 -6.84 35.17
C ALA A 359 15.77 -6.98 34.49
N ASP A 360 15.98 -8.10 33.81
CA ASP A 360 17.14 -8.35 32.95
C ASP A 360 16.81 -7.98 31.50
N VAL A 361 15.58 -8.25 31.07
CA VAL A 361 15.04 -7.90 29.75
C VAL A 361 13.76 -7.09 29.89
N VAL A 362 13.70 -5.95 29.20
CA VAL A 362 12.58 -5.02 29.18
C VAL A 362 12.03 -4.92 27.77
N PHE A 363 10.80 -5.39 27.58
CA PHE A 363 10.04 -5.21 26.33
C PHE A 363 9.17 -3.98 26.42
N THR A 364 9.28 -3.04 25.47
CA THR A 364 8.39 -1.87 25.37
C THR A 364 7.48 -1.98 24.16
N SER A 365 6.17 -1.83 24.39
CA SER A 365 5.15 -1.96 23.34
C SER A 365 3.94 -1.04 23.56
N THR A 366 4.20 0.20 23.99
CA THR A 366 3.16 1.21 24.26
C THR A 366 2.91 2.13 23.06
N ALA A 367 1.81 2.88 23.10
CA ALA A 367 1.48 3.92 22.13
C ALA A 367 1.95 5.32 22.57
N SER A 368 3.00 5.41 23.41
CA SER A 368 3.58 6.70 23.80
C SER A 368 4.29 7.35 22.60
N GLU A 369 4.05 8.64 22.39
CA GLU A 369 4.75 9.44 21.37
C GLU A 369 6.12 9.92 21.83
N THR A 370 6.33 9.99 23.15
CA THR A 370 7.63 10.32 23.76
C THR A 370 8.29 9.07 24.35
N PRO A 371 9.63 8.97 24.34
CA PRO A 371 10.33 7.90 25.03
C PRO A 371 9.97 7.83 26.51
N LEU A 372 9.84 6.61 27.03
CA LEU A 372 9.64 6.28 28.44
C LEU A 372 10.98 6.17 29.18
N PHE A 373 12.02 5.68 28.50
CA PHE A 373 13.37 5.57 29.05
C PHE A 373 14.31 6.56 28.36
N PHE A 374 14.94 7.41 29.16
CA PHE A 374 16.03 8.29 28.78
C PHE A 374 17.33 7.82 29.44
N LYS A 375 18.46 8.38 29.00
CA LYS A 375 19.79 8.03 29.53
C LYS A 375 19.88 8.19 31.05
N GLU A 376 19.30 9.25 31.60
CA GLU A 376 19.25 9.54 33.04
C GLU A 376 18.60 8.38 33.81
N HIS A 377 17.37 8.03 33.44
CA HIS A 377 16.62 6.93 34.05
C HIS A 377 17.35 5.59 33.97
N ALA A 378 18.01 5.31 32.84
CA ALA A 378 18.72 4.04 32.63
C ALA A 378 20.05 3.97 33.37
N THR A 379 20.70 5.11 33.61
CA THR A 379 21.97 5.20 34.36
C THR A 379 21.76 4.89 35.84
N ASP A 380 20.62 5.32 36.40
CA ASP A 380 20.27 5.12 37.81
C ASP A 380 19.85 3.68 38.14
N LEU A 381 19.65 2.83 37.12
CA LEU A 381 19.28 1.44 37.34
C LEU A 381 20.48 0.62 37.82
N PRO A 382 20.28 -0.33 38.75
CA PRO A 382 21.35 -1.21 39.19
C PRO A 382 21.85 -2.07 38.02
N PRO A 383 23.15 -2.45 38.04
CA PRO A 383 23.73 -3.31 37.03
C PRO A 383 23.08 -4.70 37.09
N VAL A 384 22.98 -5.33 35.92
CA VAL A 384 22.49 -6.70 35.80
C VAL A 384 23.63 -7.67 36.17
N CYS A 385 23.30 -8.80 36.78
CA CYS A 385 24.29 -9.79 37.17
C CYS A 385 25.02 -10.36 35.95
N GLU A 386 26.33 -10.62 36.07
CA GLU A 386 27.17 -11.16 34.99
C GLU A 386 26.65 -12.50 34.42
N ASN A 387 25.93 -13.28 35.24
CA ASN A 387 25.28 -14.53 34.81
C ASN A 387 24.24 -14.33 33.69
N PHE A 388 23.74 -13.12 33.51
CA PHE A 388 22.82 -12.71 32.44
C PHE A 388 23.51 -11.85 31.37
N GLY A 389 24.85 -11.81 31.36
CA GLY A 389 25.66 -11.05 30.42
C GLY A 389 26.03 -9.64 30.89
N GLY A 390 25.68 -9.24 32.11
CA GLY A 390 26.04 -7.93 32.69
C GLY A 390 25.34 -6.72 32.06
N LEU A 391 24.43 -6.96 31.11
CA LEU A 391 23.76 -5.94 30.31
C LEU A 391 22.25 -6.07 30.44
N ARG A 392 21.56 -4.96 30.72
CA ARG A 392 20.10 -4.90 30.61
C ARG A 392 19.70 -4.75 29.15
N LEU A 393 18.83 -5.64 28.67
CA LEU A 393 18.35 -5.60 27.30
C LEU A 393 17.02 -4.84 27.22
N PHE A 394 16.97 -3.78 26.42
CA PHE A 394 15.76 -3.07 26.06
C PHE A 394 15.35 -3.46 24.65
N ILE A 395 14.16 -4.05 24.50
CA ILE A 395 13.63 -4.49 23.21
C ILE A 395 12.38 -3.68 22.92
N ASP A 396 12.55 -2.68 22.06
CA ASP A 396 11.53 -1.71 21.71
C ASP A 396 10.86 -2.07 20.39
N ILE A 397 9.60 -2.50 20.49
CA ILE A 397 8.76 -2.82 19.33
C ILE A 397 7.73 -1.72 19.02
N SER A 398 7.88 -0.55 19.64
CA SER A 398 7.03 0.61 19.40
C SER A 398 7.62 1.58 18.38
N VAL A 399 6.72 2.24 17.63
CA VAL A 399 7.04 3.36 16.74
C VAL A 399 5.90 4.39 16.88
N PRO A 400 6.14 5.60 17.43
CA PRO A 400 7.43 6.12 17.92
C PRO A 400 8.08 5.31 19.04
N ARG A 401 9.40 5.39 19.15
CA ARG A 401 10.18 4.59 20.11
C ARG A 401 9.86 4.97 21.55
N ASN A 402 9.75 3.96 22.40
CA ASN A 402 9.60 4.10 23.84
C ASN A 402 10.95 4.13 24.57
N VAL A 403 12.05 3.79 23.91
CA VAL A 403 13.40 3.88 24.49
C VAL A 403 14.23 4.87 23.67
N GLY A 404 14.78 5.88 24.34
CA GLY A 404 15.66 6.86 23.69
C GLY A 404 16.93 6.21 23.17
N SER A 405 17.40 6.60 21.99
CA SER A 405 18.62 6.06 21.38
C SER A 405 19.87 6.22 22.26
N CYS A 406 19.92 7.30 23.05
CA CYS A 406 20.99 7.59 24.01
C CYS A 406 21.16 6.56 25.13
N VAL A 407 20.19 5.67 25.36
CA VAL A 407 20.31 4.57 26.34
C VAL A 407 21.32 3.53 25.87
N ASN A 408 21.53 3.38 24.55
CA ASN A 408 22.51 2.44 24.00
C ASN A 408 23.97 2.88 24.17
N ASP A 409 24.20 4.12 24.61
CA ASP A 409 25.55 4.65 24.93
C ASP A 409 26.05 4.17 26.31
N LEU A 410 25.18 3.54 27.11
CA LEU A 410 25.53 3.05 28.44
C LEU A 410 26.23 1.70 28.35
N GLU A 411 27.29 1.51 29.12
CA GLU A 411 28.02 0.24 29.17
C GLU A 411 27.20 -0.89 29.82
N THR A 412 26.15 -0.57 30.57
CA THR A 412 25.30 -1.51 31.32
C THR A 412 23.98 -1.84 30.61
N ALA A 413 23.71 -1.26 29.44
CA ALA A 413 22.45 -1.44 28.73
C ALA A 413 22.65 -1.60 27.22
N ARG A 414 21.75 -2.35 26.58
CA ARG A 414 21.65 -2.46 25.12
C ARG A 414 20.24 -2.24 24.67
N VAL A 415 20.07 -1.47 23.60
CA VAL A 415 18.75 -1.18 23.01
C VAL A 415 18.65 -1.82 21.63
N TYR A 416 17.56 -2.54 21.42
CA TYR A 416 17.15 -3.09 20.14
C TYR A 416 15.81 -2.50 19.76
N ASN A 417 15.68 -2.06 18.52
CA ASN A 417 14.44 -1.55 17.97
C ASN A 417 13.88 -2.49 16.89
N VAL A 418 12.77 -2.10 16.26
CA VAL A 418 12.11 -2.89 15.21
C VAL A 418 13.01 -3.20 13.99
N ASP A 419 14.00 -2.36 13.67
CA ASP A 419 14.92 -2.59 12.56
C ASP A 419 15.93 -3.71 12.87
N ASP A 420 16.30 -3.91 14.15
CA ASP A 420 17.24 -4.95 14.58
C ASP A 420 16.65 -6.36 14.51
N LEU A 421 15.31 -6.47 14.53
CA LEU A 421 14.58 -7.73 14.41
C LEU A 421 14.80 -8.44 13.06
N LYS A 422 15.38 -7.75 12.07
CA LYS A 422 15.77 -8.33 10.77
C LYS A 422 16.74 -9.50 10.92
N GLU A 423 17.58 -9.51 11.95
CA GLU A 423 18.59 -10.56 12.20
C GLU A 423 17.94 -11.94 12.41
N VAL A 424 16.90 -11.99 13.25
CA VAL A 424 16.16 -13.22 13.59
C VAL A 424 15.42 -13.78 12.38
N VAL A 425 14.90 -12.86 11.57
CA VAL A 425 14.00 -13.16 10.46
C VAL A 425 14.74 -13.75 9.25
N ALA A 426 16.06 -13.62 9.14
CA ALA A 426 16.82 -14.05 7.96
C ALA A 426 16.92 -15.59 7.76
N ALA A 427 16.65 -16.39 8.80
CA ALA A 427 16.94 -17.83 8.82
C ALA A 427 16.03 -18.73 7.94
N ASN A 428 14.89 -18.22 7.44
CA ASN A 428 13.86 -19.04 6.76
C ASN A 428 13.65 -18.69 5.27
N LYS A 429 14.71 -18.34 4.53
CA LYS A 429 14.58 -17.69 3.21
C LYS A 429 13.98 -18.57 2.09
N GLU A 430 14.21 -19.87 2.08
CA GLU A 430 13.78 -20.75 0.98
C GLU A 430 12.26 -21.04 0.99
N ASP A 431 11.70 -21.42 2.14
CA ASP A 431 10.25 -21.63 2.27
C ASP A 431 9.45 -20.36 1.99
N ARG A 432 10.04 -19.20 2.32
CA ARG A 432 9.49 -17.88 2.05
C ARG A 432 9.38 -17.58 0.57
N LEU A 433 10.41 -17.90 -0.21
CA LEU A 433 10.41 -17.67 -1.65
C LEU A 433 9.32 -18.48 -2.34
N ARG A 434 9.16 -19.75 -1.98
CA ARG A 434 8.10 -20.61 -2.55
C ARG A 434 6.70 -20.05 -2.28
N LYS A 435 6.39 -19.73 -1.02
CA LYS A 435 5.09 -19.16 -0.63
C LYS A 435 4.85 -17.79 -1.27
N ALA A 436 5.90 -16.99 -1.42
CA ALA A 436 5.82 -15.70 -2.10
C ALA A 436 5.48 -15.84 -3.59
N MET A 437 6.01 -16.86 -4.28
CA MET A 437 5.69 -17.10 -5.69
C MET A 437 4.21 -17.42 -5.92
N GLU A 438 3.61 -18.27 -5.08
CA GLU A 438 2.18 -18.59 -5.13
C GLU A 438 1.31 -17.35 -4.86
N ALA A 439 1.68 -16.56 -3.85
CA ALA A 439 0.99 -15.31 -3.53
C ALA A 439 1.10 -14.28 -4.67
N GLN A 440 2.25 -14.20 -5.34
CA GLN A 440 2.45 -13.26 -6.45
C GLN A 440 1.54 -13.56 -7.64
N ALA A 441 1.20 -14.82 -7.89
CA ALA A 441 0.25 -15.21 -8.93
C ALA A 441 -1.15 -14.64 -8.65
N ILE A 442 -1.63 -14.78 -7.40
CA ILE A 442 -2.91 -14.22 -6.96
C ILE A 442 -2.90 -12.70 -7.07
N ILE A 443 -1.82 -12.05 -6.60
CA ILE A 443 -1.70 -10.59 -6.65
C ILE A 443 -1.69 -10.09 -8.10
N GLY A 444 -0.99 -10.78 -9.01
CA GLY A 444 -0.96 -10.41 -10.43
C GLY A 444 -2.31 -10.55 -11.14
N GLU A 445 -3.13 -11.52 -10.74
CA GLU A 445 -4.52 -11.65 -11.20
C GLU A 445 -5.38 -10.48 -10.69
N GLU A 446 -5.36 -10.25 -9.38
CA GLU A 446 -6.18 -9.23 -8.72
C GLU A 446 -5.77 -7.81 -9.12
N SER A 447 -4.48 -7.56 -9.36
CA SER A 447 -3.99 -6.28 -9.90
C SER A 447 -4.64 -6.00 -11.25
N LYS A 448 -4.66 -6.96 -12.18
CA LYS A 448 -5.32 -6.78 -13.48
C LYS A 448 -6.82 -6.52 -13.33
N GLN A 449 -7.48 -7.22 -12.41
CA GLN A 449 -8.90 -7.02 -12.15
C GLN A 449 -9.20 -5.64 -11.56
N PHE A 450 -8.35 -5.16 -10.65
CA PHE A 450 -8.47 -3.82 -10.08
C PHE A 450 -8.24 -2.73 -11.13
N GLU A 451 -7.22 -2.86 -11.98
CA GLU A 451 -6.98 -1.91 -13.07
C GLU A 451 -8.18 -1.86 -14.04
N ALA A 452 -8.73 -3.02 -14.40
CA ALA A 452 -9.93 -3.10 -15.25
C ALA A 452 -11.17 -2.45 -14.58
N TRP A 453 -11.32 -2.63 -13.27
CA TRP A 453 -12.36 -1.94 -12.50
C TRP A 453 -12.13 -0.43 -12.45
N ARG A 454 -10.89 0.04 -12.26
CA ARG A 454 -10.57 1.47 -12.25
C ARG A 454 -10.88 2.11 -13.59
N ASP A 455 -10.47 1.49 -14.67
CA ASP A 455 -10.71 1.98 -16.02
C ASP A 455 -12.22 2.02 -16.35
N SER A 456 -13.02 1.10 -15.80
CA SER A 456 -14.49 1.16 -15.93
C SER A 456 -15.13 2.35 -15.22
N LEU A 457 -14.44 2.99 -14.28
CA LEU A 457 -14.91 4.22 -13.63
C LEU A 457 -14.79 5.45 -14.54
N GLU A 458 -13.92 5.42 -15.57
CA GLU A 458 -13.76 6.54 -16.52
C GLU A 458 -15.06 6.83 -17.28
N THR A 459 -15.97 5.86 -17.40
CA THR A 459 -17.26 6.05 -18.08
C THR A 459 -18.30 6.78 -17.25
N VAL A 460 -18.14 6.84 -15.92
CA VAL A 460 -19.13 7.39 -14.99
C VAL A 460 -19.42 8.88 -15.24
N PRO A 461 -18.42 9.76 -15.49
CA PRO A 461 -18.65 11.14 -15.90
C PRO A 461 -19.46 11.24 -17.20
N THR A 462 -19.14 10.43 -18.21
CA THR A 462 -19.84 10.40 -19.50
C THR A 462 -21.31 9.99 -19.34
N ILE A 463 -21.57 8.99 -18.51
CA ILE A 463 -22.94 8.59 -18.12
C ILE A 463 -23.72 9.78 -17.53
N LYS A 464 -23.10 10.56 -16.64
CA LYS A 464 -23.74 11.71 -16.00
C LYS A 464 -24.03 12.82 -17.03
N LYS A 465 -23.08 13.11 -17.91
CA LYS A 465 -23.23 14.11 -18.98
C LYS A 465 -24.32 13.73 -19.98
N LEU A 466 -24.35 12.48 -20.41
CA LEU A 466 -25.37 11.98 -21.34
C LEU A 466 -26.79 12.09 -20.75
N ARG A 467 -26.96 11.76 -19.47
CA ARG A 467 -28.24 11.95 -18.76
C ARG A 467 -28.64 13.42 -18.69
N ALA A 468 -27.71 14.31 -18.36
CA ALA A 468 -27.98 15.75 -18.31
C ALA A 468 -28.36 16.31 -19.69
N TYR A 469 -27.66 15.87 -20.75
CA TYR A 469 -27.96 16.22 -22.13
C TYR A 469 -29.39 15.81 -22.52
N ALA A 470 -29.76 14.55 -22.25
CA ALA A 470 -31.08 14.04 -22.57
C ALA A 470 -32.21 14.72 -21.77
N GLU A 471 -31.97 15.01 -20.48
CA GLU A 471 -32.97 15.69 -19.63
C GLU A 471 -33.21 17.13 -20.08
N ARG A 472 -32.17 17.83 -20.55
CA ARG A 472 -32.30 19.16 -21.16
C ARG A 472 -33.18 19.13 -22.40
N ILE A 473 -32.97 18.18 -23.32
CA ILE A 473 -33.84 18.02 -24.50
C ILE A 473 -35.27 17.70 -24.08
N ARG A 474 -35.45 16.75 -23.16
CA ARG A 474 -36.76 16.33 -22.68
C ARG A 474 -37.56 17.49 -22.13
N THR A 475 -36.95 18.30 -21.28
CA THR A 475 -37.61 19.43 -20.59
C THR A 475 -38.03 20.50 -21.59
N VAL A 476 -37.14 20.87 -22.51
CA VAL A 476 -37.43 21.88 -23.56
C VAL A 476 -38.57 21.42 -24.47
N GLU A 477 -38.54 20.18 -24.95
CA GLU A 477 -39.58 19.66 -25.85
C GLU A 477 -40.91 19.44 -25.12
N LEU A 478 -40.87 19.03 -23.84
CA LEU A 478 -42.07 18.92 -23.02
C LEU A 478 -42.74 20.29 -22.81
N GLU A 479 -41.96 21.34 -22.50
CA GLU A 479 -42.49 22.70 -22.34
C GLU A 479 -43.08 23.25 -23.65
N LYS A 480 -42.42 23.01 -24.79
CA LYS A 480 -42.96 23.36 -26.12
C LYS A 480 -44.25 22.61 -26.44
N CYS A 481 -44.37 21.35 -26.03
CA CYS A 481 -45.58 20.56 -26.20
C CYS A 481 -46.72 21.11 -25.33
N LEU A 482 -46.44 21.37 -24.05
CA LEU A 482 -47.42 21.88 -23.10
C LEU A 482 -47.93 23.28 -23.48
N SER A 483 -47.05 24.17 -23.95
CA SER A 483 -47.46 25.52 -24.40
C SER A 483 -48.38 25.49 -25.63
N LYS A 484 -48.29 24.46 -26.48
CA LYS A 484 -49.19 24.28 -27.64
C LYS A 484 -50.53 23.62 -27.29
N MET A 485 -50.64 22.99 -26.13
CA MET A 485 -51.85 22.29 -25.69
C MET A 485 -52.86 23.18 -24.95
N GLY A 486 -52.52 24.45 -24.66
CA GLY A 486 -53.38 25.43 -23.98
C GLY A 486 -53.33 25.36 -22.45
N ASP A 487 -53.97 26.32 -21.77
CA ASP A 487 -53.90 26.44 -20.30
C ASP A 487 -54.82 25.47 -19.53
N ASP A 488 -55.90 24.98 -20.15
CA ASP A 488 -56.93 24.12 -19.52
C ASP A 488 -56.63 22.60 -19.62
N ILE A 489 -55.37 22.19 -19.43
CA ILE A 489 -55.00 20.77 -19.51
C ILE A 489 -55.29 20.08 -18.16
N PRO A 490 -56.08 18.99 -18.13
CA PRO A 490 -56.27 18.19 -16.93
C PRO A 490 -54.94 17.69 -16.38
N LYS A 491 -54.73 17.77 -15.05
CA LYS A 491 -53.49 17.31 -14.38
C LYS A 491 -53.10 15.86 -14.76
N LYS A 492 -54.09 14.99 -14.99
CA LYS A 492 -53.90 13.60 -15.42
C LYS A 492 -53.24 13.51 -16.80
N THR A 493 -53.68 14.33 -17.75
CA THR A 493 -53.12 14.39 -19.10
C THR A 493 -51.70 14.96 -19.08
N ARG A 494 -51.47 16.03 -18.31
CA ARG A 494 -50.13 16.61 -18.14
C ARG A 494 -49.14 15.59 -17.58
N LYS A 495 -49.55 14.79 -16.60
CA LYS A 495 -48.74 13.70 -16.04
C LYS A 495 -48.48 12.60 -17.07
N ALA A 496 -49.49 12.18 -17.84
CA ALA A 496 -49.33 11.16 -18.88
C ALA A 496 -48.33 11.59 -19.97
N VAL A 497 -48.31 12.88 -20.34
CA VAL A 497 -47.34 13.43 -21.30
C VAL A 497 -45.93 13.51 -20.70
N ASP A 498 -45.77 13.87 -19.43
CA ASP A 498 -44.47 13.81 -18.73
C ASP A 498 -43.96 12.37 -18.66
N ASP A 499 -44.80 11.41 -18.27
CA ASP A 499 -44.48 9.98 -18.19
C ASP A 499 -44.09 9.42 -19.57
N LEU A 500 -44.79 9.82 -20.65
CA LEU A 500 -44.43 9.47 -22.02
C LEU A 500 -43.04 10.00 -22.39
N SER A 501 -42.76 11.27 -22.11
CA SER A 501 -41.45 11.88 -22.41
C SER A 501 -40.31 11.18 -21.68
N ARG A 502 -40.49 10.86 -20.39
CA ARG A 502 -39.52 10.11 -19.58
C ARG A 502 -39.37 8.69 -20.08
N GLY A 503 -40.46 8.03 -20.46
CA GLY A 503 -40.44 6.67 -21.01
C GLY A 503 -39.64 6.57 -22.30
N ILE A 504 -39.78 7.54 -23.21
CA ILE A 504 -38.99 7.60 -24.45
C ILE A 504 -37.51 7.79 -24.13
N VAL A 505 -37.15 8.78 -23.30
CA VAL A 505 -35.75 9.04 -22.92
C VAL A 505 -35.12 7.83 -22.23
N ASN A 506 -35.81 7.22 -21.27
CA ASN A 506 -35.33 6.05 -20.55
C ASN A 506 -35.11 4.86 -21.49
N LYS A 507 -36.02 4.60 -22.44
CA LYS A 507 -35.88 3.52 -23.43
C LYS A 507 -34.70 3.74 -24.38
N ILE A 508 -34.51 4.98 -24.86
CA ILE A 508 -33.39 5.33 -25.75
C ILE A 508 -32.05 5.21 -24.99
N LEU A 509 -31.99 5.74 -23.77
CA LEU A 509 -30.76 5.72 -22.97
C LEU A 509 -30.43 4.33 -22.41
N HIS A 510 -31.39 3.43 -22.26
CA HIS A 510 -31.15 2.10 -21.67
C HIS A 510 -30.00 1.36 -22.35
N GLY A 511 -30.00 1.28 -23.69
CA GLY A 511 -28.95 0.59 -24.46
C GLY A 511 -27.55 1.14 -24.21
N PRO A 512 -27.28 2.43 -24.51
CA PRO A 512 -25.99 3.06 -24.24
C PRO A 512 -25.57 2.98 -22.77
N MET A 513 -26.49 3.19 -21.83
CA MET A 513 -26.21 3.15 -20.40
C MET A 513 -25.79 1.76 -19.91
N GLN A 514 -26.34 0.70 -20.49
CA GLN A 514 -25.96 -0.67 -20.19
C GLN A 514 -24.56 -0.99 -20.72
N HIS A 515 -24.23 -0.56 -21.94
CA HIS A 515 -22.93 -0.81 -22.58
C HIS A 515 -21.80 0.12 -22.09
N LEU A 516 -22.12 1.14 -21.30
CA LEU A 516 -21.14 1.95 -20.57
C LEU A 516 -20.82 1.41 -19.16
N ARG A 517 -21.62 0.46 -18.66
CA ARG A 517 -21.40 -0.20 -17.38
C ARG A 517 -20.74 -1.55 -17.63
N CYS A 518 -19.46 -1.67 -17.28
CA CYS A 518 -18.73 -2.92 -17.30
C CYS A 518 -18.29 -3.29 -15.88
N ASP A 519 -18.50 -4.56 -15.50
CA ASP A 519 -18.13 -5.09 -14.19
C ASP A 519 -16.64 -5.45 -14.09
N GLY A 520 -15.84 -5.13 -15.12
CA GLY A 520 -14.37 -5.24 -15.12
C GLY A 520 -13.84 -6.68 -15.27
N SER A 521 -14.71 -7.67 -15.52
CA SER A 521 -14.31 -9.08 -15.63
C SER A 521 -13.73 -9.47 -16.99
N ASP A 522 -14.06 -8.76 -18.07
CA ASP A 522 -13.63 -9.12 -19.43
C ASP A 522 -12.90 -7.97 -20.13
N SER A 523 -11.59 -8.13 -20.36
CA SER A 523 -10.74 -7.09 -20.97
C SER A 523 -11.20 -6.68 -22.37
N ARG A 524 -11.80 -7.60 -23.15
CA ARG A 524 -12.37 -7.28 -24.47
C ARG A 524 -13.57 -6.34 -24.33
N THR A 525 -14.47 -6.64 -23.40
CA THR A 525 -15.64 -5.79 -23.14
C THR A 525 -15.25 -4.42 -22.59
N LEU A 526 -14.14 -4.30 -21.86
CA LEU A 526 -13.65 -3.01 -21.37
C LEU A 526 -13.19 -2.10 -22.53
N SER A 527 -12.43 -2.64 -23.49
CA SER A 527 -12.02 -1.88 -24.68
C SER A 527 -13.21 -1.38 -25.48
N GLU A 528 -14.21 -2.24 -25.70
CA GLU A 528 -15.46 -1.88 -26.37
C GLU A 528 -16.24 -0.82 -25.57
N THR A 529 -16.26 -0.93 -24.25
CA THR A 529 -16.90 0.03 -23.35
C THR A 529 -16.27 1.43 -23.45
N LEU A 530 -14.94 1.51 -23.49
CA LEU A 530 -14.22 2.78 -23.67
C LEU A 530 -14.42 3.36 -25.07
N GLU A 531 -14.42 2.53 -26.12
CA GLU A 531 -14.75 2.97 -27.48
C GLU A 531 -16.18 3.51 -27.58
N ASN A 532 -17.14 2.85 -26.93
CA ASN A 532 -18.52 3.32 -26.84
C ASN A 532 -18.60 4.67 -26.13
N MET A 533 -17.83 4.86 -25.05
CA MET A 533 -17.73 6.15 -24.37
C MET A 533 -17.23 7.25 -25.32
N HIS A 534 -16.12 7.02 -26.02
CA HIS A 534 -15.58 7.99 -26.97
C HIS A 534 -16.54 8.25 -28.15
N ALA A 535 -17.23 7.23 -28.64
CA ALA A 535 -18.25 7.38 -29.69
C ALA A 535 -19.40 8.28 -29.22
N LEU A 536 -19.92 8.08 -28.01
CA LEU A 536 -20.96 8.93 -27.44
C LEU A 536 -20.48 10.36 -27.20
N ASN A 537 -19.23 10.54 -26.74
CA ASN A 537 -18.64 11.86 -26.61
C ASN A 537 -18.57 12.60 -27.95
N ARG A 538 -18.23 11.91 -29.05
CA ARG A 538 -18.24 12.48 -30.40
C ARG A 538 -19.65 12.76 -30.91
N MET A 539 -20.56 11.79 -30.81
CA MET A 539 -21.93 11.89 -31.34
C MET A 539 -22.75 12.99 -30.66
N PHE A 540 -22.56 13.17 -29.34
CA PHE A 540 -23.34 14.13 -28.54
C PHE A 540 -22.52 15.34 -28.08
N SER A 541 -21.25 15.45 -28.47
CA SER A 541 -20.34 16.55 -28.09
C SER A 541 -20.26 16.77 -26.56
N LEU A 542 -20.07 15.68 -25.80
CA LEU A 542 -20.10 15.71 -24.33
C LEU A 542 -18.76 16.18 -23.70
N GLU A 543 -17.66 16.17 -24.46
CA GLU A 543 -16.33 16.58 -23.97
C GLU A 543 -16.14 18.10 -23.93
N THR A 544 -16.88 18.87 -24.73
CA THR A 544 -16.75 20.34 -24.82
C THR A 544 -17.14 21.07 -23.53
N GLU A 545 -17.76 20.38 -22.56
CA GLU A 545 -18.07 20.88 -21.21
C GLU A 545 -16.91 20.75 -20.19
N ILE A 546 -15.70 20.34 -20.61
CA ILE A 546 -14.47 20.37 -19.78
C ILE A 546 -14.19 21.77 -19.18
N SER A 547 -14.71 22.82 -19.80
CA SER A 547 -14.65 24.22 -19.34
C SER A 547 -15.16 24.46 -17.91
N VAL A 548 -16.05 23.61 -17.38
CA VAL A 548 -16.60 23.77 -16.02
C VAL A 548 -15.63 23.27 -14.93
N LEU A 549 -14.83 22.23 -15.23
CA LEU A 549 -13.79 21.76 -14.31
C LEU A 549 -12.59 22.73 -14.31
N GLU A 550 -12.25 23.27 -15.47
CA GLU A 550 -11.27 24.36 -15.63
C GLU A 550 -11.70 25.61 -14.85
N GLN A 551 -12.99 25.98 -14.88
CA GLN A 551 -13.53 27.07 -14.06
C GLN A 551 -13.41 26.79 -12.56
N LYS A 552 -13.56 25.55 -12.11
CA LYS A 552 -13.37 25.16 -10.70
C LYS A 552 -11.91 25.24 -10.25
N ILE A 553 -10.98 24.82 -11.10
CA ILE A 553 -9.54 24.94 -10.83
C ILE A 553 -9.14 26.42 -10.82
N ARG A 554 -9.61 27.20 -11.79
CA ARG A 554 -9.33 28.64 -11.88
C ARG A 554 -9.87 29.41 -10.69
N SER A 555 -11.09 29.13 -10.25
CA SER A 555 -11.69 29.75 -9.06
C SER A 555 -10.98 29.37 -7.74
N LYS A 556 -10.49 28.13 -7.60
CA LYS A 556 -9.66 27.74 -6.45
C LYS A 556 -8.30 28.44 -6.45
N VAL A 557 -7.66 28.58 -7.60
CA VAL A 557 -6.37 29.28 -7.74
C VAL A 557 -6.53 30.78 -7.43
N GLU A 558 -7.62 31.41 -7.89
CA GLU A 558 -7.93 32.82 -7.62
C GLU A 558 -8.30 33.09 -6.16
N GLN A 559 -8.85 32.10 -5.44
CA GLN A 559 -9.13 32.21 -4.00
C GLN A 559 -7.89 32.09 -3.12
N ASN A 560 -6.81 31.44 -3.58
CA ASN A 560 -5.55 31.30 -2.85
C ASN A 560 -4.53 32.41 -3.16
N GLN A 561 -4.78 33.25 -4.16
CA GLN A 561 -3.95 34.41 -4.52
C GLN A 561 -4.44 35.74 -3.91
N LYS A 562 -5.58 35.72 -3.22
CA LYS A 562 -6.08 36.80 -2.36
C LYS A 562 -5.87 36.42 -0.91
#